data_AF-A0A1L7VWX8-F1
#
_entry.id   AF-A0A1L7VWX8-F1
#
_cell.length_a   1.000
_cell.length_b   1.000
_cell.length_c   1.000
_cell.angle_alpha   90.00
_cell.angle_beta   90.00
_cell.angle_gamma   90.00
#
_symmetry.space_group_name_H-M   'P 1'
#
loop_
_entity.id
_entity.type
_entity.pdbx_description
1 polymer ?
#
loop_
_entity_poly.entity_id
_entity_poly.type
_entity_poly.pdbx_seq_one_letter_code
_entity_poly.pdbx_strand_id
1 'polypeptide(L)'
;MSDPEEIAKEEAILEEISDSHIYVPDQMFKVAHRYFTRYRRVGLMTDLDKAISMATKAIDLTPEMPLSDLSKKTGLSSHLQEAIRYGREALDTTGENHPERANRLANLGGRYGDLFWGTKEKEHLDAAIVHLESALNSPNAYDDTRIRAGKQLVQYYAAVPDCDKAYNAVKTAMDLVPNLIAQTTSNADKQDALVQVYGLSSDAAAVALSANKGALSALRFLEQGRGMMAASVEESRMESLDLRAEHPELAERLNRLQGQINSFGAIGSSSDEIHGPLLSDGHANVSHDPDELRGLLDEIRQKPGFKDFLSAPSESSIKDAAIPGAIVVINVSEFRRDAILVEHNKIHSMPLPQLMTQDIRSNTQQAHTSSPKILEWLWHTIAEPVLGAIAINGVSSEERLPRIWWIPTGLLSIDPLHAADQHYKGSRNTVIDRAMSSYSSSIRAIIRTRGRAGLNPVPLGNERAVLVSMERTPGYSTVLSAGKEIAQLRPIC
;
A
#
# COMPACT_ATOMS: atom_id res chain seq x y z
N MET A 1 -3.23 -8.05 -16.46
CA MET A 1 -2.49 -8.74 -17.55
C MET A 1 -1.01 -8.49 -17.35
N SER A 2 -0.12 -9.25 -17.99
CA SER A 2 1.32 -8.96 -17.89
C SER A 2 1.66 -7.68 -18.69
N ASP A 3 2.62 -6.84 -18.25
CA ASP A 3 3.03 -5.64 -18.99
C ASP A 3 3.29 -5.88 -20.49
N PRO A 4 3.86 -7.02 -20.94
CA PRO A 4 4.01 -7.31 -22.36
C PRO A 4 2.66 -7.44 -23.11
N GLU A 5 1.65 -8.03 -22.49
CA GLU A 5 0.32 -8.20 -23.10
C GLU A 5 -0.43 -6.86 -23.22
N GLU A 6 -0.30 -5.98 -22.22
CA GLU A 6 -0.88 -4.64 -22.28
C GLU A 6 -0.18 -3.76 -23.31
N ILE A 7 1.15 -3.81 -23.37
CA ILE A 7 1.91 -3.11 -24.41
C ILE A 7 1.51 -3.62 -25.80
N ALA A 8 1.43 -4.95 -25.98
CA ALA A 8 1.04 -5.54 -27.26
C ALA A 8 -0.40 -5.15 -27.66
N LYS A 9 -1.32 -5.03 -26.70
CA LYS A 9 -2.69 -4.58 -26.95
C LYS A 9 -2.72 -3.13 -27.42
N GLU A 10 -1.98 -2.24 -26.75
CA GLU A 10 -1.91 -0.82 -27.13
C GLU A 10 -1.18 -0.62 -28.47
N GLU A 11 -0.17 -1.45 -28.78
CA GLU A 11 0.50 -1.50 -30.08
C GLU A 11 -0.43 -2.00 -31.19
N ALA A 12 -1.23 -3.05 -30.95
CA ALA A 12 -2.21 -3.53 -31.92
C ALA A 12 -3.27 -2.47 -32.24
N ILE A 13 -3.75 -1.75 -31.22
CA ILE A 13 -4.66 -0.60 -31.43
C ILE A 13 -3.97 0.48 -32.26
N LEU A 14 -2.69 0.76 -32.02
CA LEU A 14 -1.93 1.74 -32.80
C LEU A 14 -1.76 1.30 -34.27
N GLU A 15 -1.63 0.00 -34.55
CA GLU A 15 -1.55 -0.55 -35.90
C GLU A 15 -2.91 -0.55 -36.65
N GLU A 16 -4.02 -0.61 -35.92
CA GLU A 16 -5.38 -0.59 -36.51
C GLU A 16 -5.88 0.83 -36.83
N ILE A 17 -5.33 1.87 -36.18
CA ILE A 17 -5.71 3.25 -36.42
C ILE A 17 -5.01 3.75 -37.70
N SER A 18 -5.77 4.36 -38.62
CA SER A 18 -5.18 5.00 -39.81
C SER A 18 -4.17 6.10 -39.42
N ASP A 19 -3.01 6.15 -40.07
CA ASP A 19 -1.94 7.15 -39.85
C ASP A 19 -2.42 8.61 -39.93
N SER A 20 -3.60 8.86 -40.51
CA SER A 20 -4.22 10.19 -40.64
C SER A 20 -5.26 10.51 -39.57
N HIS A 21 -5.48 9.61 -38.61
CA HIS A 21 -6.49 9.77 -37.57
C HIS A 21 -6.01 10.71 -36.46
N ILE A 22 -6.89 11.62 -36.03
CA ILE A 22 -6.61 12.61 -34.96
C ILE A 22 -6.20 12.00 -33.60
N TYR A 23 -6.36 10.69 -33.41
CA TYR A 23 -6.06 9.98 -32.15
C TYR A 23 -4.75 9.19 -32.20
N VAL A 24 -4.03 9.15 -33.33
CA VAL A 24 -2.72 8.47 -33.43
C VAL A 24 -1.72 9.02 -32.41
N PRO A 25 -1.57 10.35 -32.22
CA PRO A 25 -0.64 10.89 -31.22
C PRO A 25 -0.98 10.46 -29.79
N ASP A 26 -2.27 10.48 -29.41
CA ASP A 26 -2.73 10.07 -28.08
C ASP A 26 -2.47 8.58 -27.82
N GLN A 27 -2.70 7.73 -28.83
CA GLN A 27 -2.42 6.30 -28.74
C GLN A 27 -0.92 6.03 -28.64
N MET A 28 -0.08 6.77 -29.37
CA MET A 28 1.38 6.71 -29.25
C MET A 28 1.87 7.14 -27.86
N PHE A 29 1.26 8.16 -27.24
CA PHE A 29 1.60 8.55 -25.87
C PHE A 29 1.24 7.47 -24.84
N LYS A 30 0.13 6.75 -25.03
CA LYS A 30 -0.24 5.61 -24.18
C LYS A 30 0.78 4.47 -24.29
N VAL A 31 1.17 4.10 -25.51
CA VAL A 31 2.23 3.10 -25.74
C VAL A 31 3.55 3.55 -25.12
N ALA A 32 3.95 4.81 -25.30
CA ALA A 32 5.16 5.37 -24.70
C ALA A 32 5.16 5.31 -23.17
N HIS A 33 4.03 5.66 -22.54
CA HIS A 33 3.88 5.61 -21.09
C HIS A 33 3.97 4.18 -20.53
N ARG A 34 3.43 3.18 -21.24
CA ARG A 34 3.52 1.77 -20.86
C ARG A 34 4.97 1.26 -20.89
N TYR A 35 5.71 1.58 -21.96
CA TYR A 35 7.14 1.29 -22.04
C TYR A 35 7.94 1.99 -20.93
N PHE A 36 7.66 3.26 -20.64
CA PHE A 36 8.33 3.99 -19.56
C PHE A 36 8.02 3.41 -18.17
N THR A 37 6.76 3.00 -17.93
CA THR A 37 6.35 2.35 -16.67
C THR A 37 7.07 1.02 -16.49
N ARG A 38 7.20 0.23 -17.56
CA ARG A 38 7.96 -1.02 -17.54
C ARG A 38 9.45 -0.77 -17.32
N TYR A 39 10.03 0.25 -17.93
CA TYR A 39 11.41 0.69 -17.66
C TYR A 39 11.62 1.03 -16.18
N ARG A 40 10.73 1.83 -15.56
CA ARG A 40 10.86 2.18 -14.13
C ARG A 40 10.84 0.96 -13.21
N ARG A 41 10.14 -0.11 -13.60
CA ARG A 41 10.02 -1.33 -12.80
C ARG A 41 11.15 -2.32 -13.04
N VAL A 42 11.56 -2.50 -14.30
CA VAL A 42 12.46 -3.59 -14.74
C VAL A 42 13.87 -3.09 -15.09
N GLY A 43 14.03 -1.80 -15.38
CA GLY A 43 15.32 -1.17 -15.69
C GLY A 43 15.86 -1.44 -17.11
N LEU A 44 15.05 -1.96 -18.03
CA LEU A 44 15.47 -2.27 -19.39
C LEU A 44 15.59 -1.01 -20.25
N MET A 45 16.81 -0.64 -20.64
CA MET A 45 17.06 0.54 -21.48
C MET A 45 16.34 0.50 -22.84
N THR A 46 16.10 -0.69 -23.39
CA THR A 46 15.33 -0.87 -24.62
C THR A 46 13.90 -0.34 -24.50
N ASP A 47 13.31 -0.38 -23.30
CA ASP A 47 11.96 0.13 -23.06
C ASP A 47 11.96 1.65 -22.97
N LEU A 48 13.02 2.23 -22.39
CA LEU A 48 13.21 3.68 -22.40
C LEU A 48 13.39 4.21 -23.83
N ASP A 49 14.19 3.54 -24.66
CA ASP A 49 14.40 3.90 -26.07
C ASP A 49 13.09 3.85 -26.86
N LYS A 50 12.27 2.81 -26.64
CA LYS A 50 10.95 2.68 -27.26
C LYS A 50 9.95 3.73 -26.78
N ALA A 51 9.95 4.05 -25.48
CA ALA A 51 9.11 5.10 -24.92
C ALA A 51 9.43 6.45 -25.54
N ILE A 52 10.72 6.78 -25.65
CA ILE A 52 11.19 8.03 -26.27
C ILE A 52 10.81 8.05 -27.75
N SER A 53 11.11 6.99 -28.49
CA SER A 53 10.79 6.89 -29.93
C SER A 53 9.30 7.10 -30.22
N MET A 54 8.41 6.48 -29.43
CA MET A 54 6.96 6.63 -29.60
C MET A 54 6.46 8.03 -29.23
N ALA A 55 6.99 8.62 -28.15
CA ALA A 55 6.66 10.00 -27.77
C ALA A 55 7.13 11.00 -28.83
N THR A 56 8.32 10.82 -29.40
CA THR A 56 8.86 11.67 -30.47
C THR A 56 7.99 11.62 -31.71
N LYS A 57 7.59 10.42 -32.15
CA LYS A 57 6.68 10.28 -33.30
C LYS A 57 5.30 10.89 -33.06
N ALA A 58 4.77 10.78 -31.84
CA ALA A 58 3.51 11.43 -31.47
C ALA A 58 3.61 12.96 -31.59
N ILE A 59 4.75 13.52 -31.18
CA ILE A 59 5.06 14.95 -31.28
C ILE A 59 5.25 15.37 -32.73
N ASP A 60 5.95 14.59 -33.56
CA ASP A 60 6.12 14.87 -34.99
C ASP A 60 4.78 14.93 -35.77
N LEU A 61 3.79 14.16 -35.32
CA LEU A 61 2.44 14.12 -35.90
C LEU A 61 1.52 15.25 -35.39
N THR A 62 1.94 16.03 -34.40
CA THR A 62 1.21 17.20 -33.90
C THR A 62 1.93 18.48 -34.39
N PRO A 63 1.35 19.26 -35.33
CA PRO A 63 2.11 20.35 -35.97
C PRO A 63 2.31 21.54 -35.01
N GLU A 64 3.55 21.73 -34.53
CA GLU A 64 4.40 22.94 -34.71
C GLU A 64 5.69 22.89 -33.84
N MET A 65 6.82 22.38 -34.38
CA MET A 65 8.16 23.00 -34.53
C MET A 65 9.26 21.95 -34.88
N PRO A 66 10.33 22.30 -35.63
CA PRO A 66 11.25 21.32 -36.21
C PRO A 66 12.35 20.81 -35.27
N LEU A 67 12.40 19.48 -35.10
CA LEU A 67 13.32 18.66 -34.29
C LEU A 67 14.81 18.68 -34.71
N SER A 68 15.18 19.25 -35.86
CA SER A 68 16.47 18.92 -36.49
C SER A 68 17.69 19.62 -35.88
N ASP A 69 17.52 20.76 -35.22
CA ASP A 69 18.61 21.48 -34.53
C ASP A 69 18.76 21.10 -33.04
N LEU A 70 17.73 20.47 -32.45
CA LEU A 70 17.75 19.97 -31.06
C LEU A 70 18.46 18.60 -30.93
N SER A 71 18.49 17.85 -32.04
CA SER A 71 19.08 16.52 -32.19
C SER A 71 20.60 16.48 -32.03
N LYS A 72 21.31 17.58 -32.29
CA LYS A 72 22.78 17.59 -32.26
C LYS A 72 23.41 17.74 -30.86
N LYS A 73 22.59 17.80 -29.79
CA LYS A 73 23.07 18.16 -28.44
C LYS A 73 22.46 17.36 -27.29
N THR A 74 21.87 16.19 -27.56
CA THR A 74 21.11 15.35 -26.60
C THR A 74 21.89 15.00 -25.32
N GLY A 75 21.78 15.85 -24.31
CA GLY A 75 21.90 15.48 -22.91
C GLY A 75 20.51 15.58 -22.29
N LEU A 76 20.04 14.51 -21.62
CA LEU A 76 18.73 14.23 -21.00
C LEU A 76 17.81 15.41 -20.57
N SER A 77 18.33 16.61 -20.30
CA SER A 77 17.57 17.79 -19.85
C SER A 77 16.59 18.38 -20.88
N SER A 78 16.84 18.24 -22.20
CA SER A 78 16.01 18.91 -23.23
C SER A 78 14.61 18.33 -23.36
N HIS A 79 14.45 17.00 -23.30
CA HIS A 79 13.15 16.34 -23.39
C HIS A 79 12.27 16.63 -22.17
N LEU A 80 12.89 16.79 -21.00
CA LEU A 80 12.16 17.08 -19.77
C LEU A 80 11.69 18.54 -19.72
N GLN A 81 12.49 19.47 -20.26
CA GLN A 81 12.09 20.87 -20.45
C GLN A 81 10.92 21.01 -21.43
N GLU A 82 10.95 20.30 -22.56
CA GLU A 82 9.83 20.27 -23.52
C GLU A 82 8.58 19.62 -22.91
N ALA A 83 8.73 18.52 -22.17
CA ALA A 83 7.62 17.93 -21.43
C ALA A 83 7.00 18.95 -20.45
N ILE A 84 7.82 19.73 -19.74
CA ILE A 84 7.32 20.79 -18.85
C ILE A 84 6.58 21.88 -19.64
N ARG A 85 7.10 22.29 -20.80
CA ARG A 85 6.44 23.27 -21.67
C ARG A 85 5.05 22.81 -22.08
N TYR A 86 4.93 21.62 -22.69
CA TYR A 86 3.63 21.06 -23.09
C TYR A 86 2.68 20.85 -21.90
N GLY A 87 3.22 20.42 -20.75
CA GLY A 87 2.43 20.28 -19.52
C GLY A 87 1.82 21.60 -19.06
N ARG A 88 2.57 22.71 -19.16
CA ARG A 88 2.09 24.06 -18.83
C ARG A 88 1.02 24.54 -19.81
N GLU A 89 1.26 24.42 -21.12
CA GLU A 89 0.27 24.80 -22.15
C GLU A 89 -1.06 24.04 -21.98
N ALA A 90 -0.98 22.75 -21.67
CA ALA A 90 -2.15 21.93 -21.39
C ALA A 90 -2.86 22.34 -20.08
N LEU A 91 -2.12 22.80 -19.08
CA LEU A 91 -2.68 23.32 -17.83
C LEU A 91 -3.38 24.67 -18.05
N ASP A 92 -2.81 25.55 -18.86
CA ASP A 92 -3.34 26.89 -19.14
C ASP A 92 -4.64 26.83 -19.96
N THR A 93 -4.78 25.82 -20.82
CA THR A 93 -5.98 25.56 -21.61
C THR A 93 -7.07 24.79 -20.84
N THR A 94 -6.76 24.25 -19.66
CA THR A 94 -7.70 23.51 -18.83
C THR A 94 -8.34 24.43 -17.78
N GLY A 95 -9.65 24.66 -17.87
CA GLY A 95 -10.38 25.51 -16.92
C GLY A 95 -10.21 25.09 -15.45
N GLU A 96 -10.29 26.06 -14.53
CA GLU A 96 -10.00 25.85 -13.10
C GLU A 96 -10.85 24.77 -12.43
N ASN A 97 -12.09 24.60 -12.88
CA ASN A 97 -13.04 23.64 -12.30
C ASN A 97 -12.97 22.25 -12.96
N HIS A 98 -12.11 22.05 -13.96
CA HIS A 98 -12.06 20.80 -14.72
C HIS A 98 -11.36 19.68 -13.92
N PRO A 99 -11.94 18.46 -13.80
CA PRO A 99 -11.38 17.36 -13.02
C PRO A 99 -9.93 16.99 -13.40
N GLU A 100 -9.63 16.95 -14.71
CA GLU A 100 -8.28 16.66 -15.22
C GLU A 100 -7.21 17.72 -14.88
N ARG A 101 -7.60 18.91 -14.39
CA ARG A 101 -6.63 19.94 -14.02
C ARG A 101 -5.65 19.44 -12.95
N ALA A 102 -6.15 18.71 -11.96
CA ALA A 102 -5.32 18.15 -10.90
C ALA A 102 -4.37 17.07 -11.41
N ASN A 103 -4.79 16.27 -12.39
CA ASN A 103 -3.94 15.26 -13.02
C ASN A 103 -2.78 15.92 -13.79
N ARG A 104 -3.08 16.99 -14.55
CA ARG A 104 -2.05 17.78 -15.24
C ARG A 104 -1.07 18.44 -14.25
N LEU A 105 -1.56 18.98 -13.14
CA LEU A 105 -0.74 19.51 -12.05
C LEU A 105 0.17 18.43 -11.43
N ALA A 106 -0.36 17.25 -11.12
CA ALA A 106 0.42 16.15 -10.56
C ALA A 106 1.52 15.69 -11.53
N ASN A 107 1.20 15.59 -12.82
CA ASN A 107 2.16 15.22 -13.85
C ASN A 107 3.26 16.29 -14.03
N LEU A 108 2.91 17.57 -14.01
CA LEU A 108 3.88 18.66 -14.01
C LEU A 108 4.79 18.61 -12.78
N GLY A 109 4.21 18.39 -11.60
CA GLY A 109 4.96 18.24 -10.36
C GLY A 109 5.97 17.10 -10.41
N GLY A 110 5.57 15.94 -10.94
CA GLY A 110 6.48 14.82 -11.18
C GLY A 110 7.64 15.17 -12.13
N ARG A 111 7.36 15.87 -13.24
CA ARG A 111 8.38 16.30 -14.22
C ARG A 111 9.39 17.27 -13.61
N TYR A 112 8.93 18.22 -12.79
CA TYR A 112 9.81 19.09 -12.02
C TYR A 112 10.66 18.33 -11.01
N GLY A 113 10.08 17.32 -10.38
CA GLY A 113 10.81 16.44 -9.48
C GLY A 113 11.90 15.64 -10.17
N ASP A 114 11.64 15.12 -11.37
CA ASP A 114 12.66 14.44 -12.19
C ASP A 114 13.81 15.41 -12.53
N LEU A 115 13.51 16.67 -12.84
CA LEU A 115 14.53 17.71 -13.06
C LEU A 115 15.34 17.94 -11.79
N PHE A 116 14.68 18.08 -10.65
CA PHE A 116 15.35 18.25 -9.37
C PHE A 116 16.30 17.08 -9.08
N TRP A 117 15.87 15.84 -9.31
CA TRP A 117 16.74 14.68 -9.04
C TRP A 117 17.99 14.67 -9.94
N GLY A 118 17.88 15.17 -11.17
CA GLY A 118 19.00 15.28 -12.12
C GLY A 118 19.91 16.49 -11.90
N THR A 119 19.37 17.65 -11.52
CA THR A 119 20.10 18.94 -11.42
C THR A 119 20.48 19.32 -10.00
N LYS A 120 19.70 18.86 -9.01
CA LYS A 120 19.71 19.30 -7.60
C LYS A 120 19.39 20.79 -7.39
N GLU A 121 18.78 21.45 -8.37
CA GLU A 121 18.37 22.86 -8.28
C GLU A 121 17.08 23.01 -7.46
N LYS A 122 17.10 23.91 -6.47
CA LYS A 122 16.00 24.08 -5.52
C LYS A 122 14.73 24.59 -6.19
N GLU A 123 14.86 25.41 -7.21
CA GLU A 123 13.75 26.00 -7.97
C GLU A 123 12.86 24.93 -8.59
N HIS A 124 13.46 23.81 -9.04
CA HIS A 124 12.72 22.66 -9.56
C HIS A 124 11.99 21.88 -8.46
N LEU A 125 12.60 21.77 -7.28
CA LEU A 125 11.96 21.15 -6.12
C LEU A 125 10.77 21.98 -5.63
N ASP A 126 10.95 23.29 -5.51
CA ASP A 126 9.89 24.22 -5.10
C ASP A 126 8.73 24.19 -6.12
N ALA A 127 9.04 24.16 -7.42
CA ALA A 127 8.03 24.00 -8.47
C ALA A 127 7.30 22.65 -8.36
N ALA A 128 8.01 21.55 -8.12
CA ALA A 128 7.39 20.23 -7.93
C ALA A 128 6.39 20.24 -6.77
N ILE A 129 6.81 20.77 -5.62
CA ILE A 129 5.99 20.85 -4.40
C ILE A 129 4.73 21.67 -4.65
N VAL A 130 4.85 22.88 -5.23
CA VAL A 130 3.69 23.76 -5.47
C VAL A 130 2.63 23.10 -6.37
N HIS A 131 3.05 22.42 -7.43
CA HIS A 131 2.11 21.76 -8.35
C HIS A 131 1.43 20.56 -7.69
N LEU A 132 2.17 19.78 -6.90
CA LEU A 132 1.60 18.62 -6.21
C LEU A 132 0.70 19.02 -5.02
N GLU A 133 1.03 20.08 -4.28
CA GLU A 133 0.16 20.64 -3.25
C GLU A 133 -1.16 21.11 -3.86
N SER A 134 -1.11 21.75 -5.03
CA SER A 134 -2.29 22.18 -5.77
C SER A 134 -3.13 21.00 -6.25
N ALA A 135 -2.50 19.92 -6.72
CA ALA A 135 -3.18 18.69 -7.12
C ALA A 135 -3.85 17.97 -5.94
N LEU A 136 -3.14 17.83 -4.81
CA LEU A 136 -3.64 17.17 -3.59
C LEU A 136 -4.89 17.88 -3.02
N ASN A 137 -4.89 19.20 -3.05
CA ASN A 137 -5.93 20.04 -2.47
C ASN A 137 -7.02 20.47 -3.46
N SER A 138 -7.01 19.95 -4.69
CA SER A 138 -8.04 20.28 -5.68
C SER A 138 -9.38 19.62 -5.32
N PRO A 139 -10.46 20.39 -5.08
CA PRO A 139 -11.74 19.85 -4.61
C PRO A 139 -12.49 19.05 -5.68
N ASN A 140 -12.29 19.35 -6.96
CA ASN A 140 -12.99 18.69 -8.08
C ASN A 140 -12.18 17.53 -8.68
N ALA A 141 -11.09 17.13 -8.04
CA ALA A 141 -10.19 16.10 -8.54
C ALA A 141 -10.61 14.70 -8.05
N TYR A 142 -10.34 13.70 -8.88
CA TYR A 142 -10.47 12.31 -8.48
C TYR A 142 -9.52 11.96 -7.33
N ASP A 143 -9.99 11.14 -6.38
CA ASP A 143 -9.24 10.81 -5.17
C ASP A 143 -7.93 10.06 -5.48
N ASP A 144 -7.87 9.25 -6.54
CA ASP A 144 -6.64 8.56 -6.97
C ASP A 144 -5.52 9.56 -7.32
N THR A 145 -5.87 10.65 -8.01
CA THR A 145 -4.92 11.68 -8.44
C THR A 145 -4.42 12.47 -7.22
N ARG A 146 -5.31 12.78 -6.29
CA ARG A 146 -4.97 13.46 -5.03
C ARG A 146 -4.07 12.59 -4.16
N ILE A 147 -4.39 11.31 -4.02
CA ILE A 147 -3.58 10.32 -3.28
C ILE A 147 -2.19 10.20 -3.90
N ARG A 148 -2.10 10.08 -5.24
CA ARG A 148 -0.83 10.02 -5.96
C ARG A 148 0.01 11.28 -5.73
N ALA A 149 -0.60 12.45 -5.81
CA ALA A 149 0.08 13.72 -5.53
C ALA A 149 0.62 13.78 -4.09
N GLY A 150 -0.18 13.38 -3.11
CA GLY A 150 0.23 13.30 -1.71
C GLY A 150 1.40 12.33 -1.48
N LYS A 151 1.39 11.15 -2.12
CA LYS A 151 2.50 10.19 -2.05
C LYS A 151 3.79 10.76 -2.63
N GLN A 152 3.72 11.46 -3.76
CA GLN A 152 4.88 12.12 -4.36
C GLN A 152 5.40 13.26 -3.47
N LEU A 153 4.52 14.07 -2.86
CA LEU A 153 4.92 15.13 -1.93
C LEU A 153 5.78 14.63 -0.77
N VAL A 154 5.42 13.48 -0.19
CA VAL A 154 6.19 12.88 0.92
C VAL A 154 7.65 12.62 0.49
N GLN A 155 7.87 12.17 -0.74
CA GLN A 155 9.23 11.95 -1.27
C GLN A 155 10.03 13.26 -1.35
N TYR A 156 9.39 14.37 -1.71
CA TYR A 156 10.04 15.68 -1.81
C TYR A 156 10.26 16.35 -0.45
N TYR A 157 9.32 16.24 0.50
CA TYR A 157 9.54 16.70 1.87
C TYR A 157 10.49 15.81 2.68
N ALA A 158 10.81 14.61 2.21
CA ALA A 158 11.96 13.88 2.73
C ALA A 158 13.29 14.50 2.27
N ALA A 159 13.31 15.13 1.08
CA ALA A 159 14.49 15.84 0.56
C ALA A 159 14.67 17.24 1.16
N VAL A 160 13.57 17.95 1.47
CA VAL A 160 13.57 19.19 2.27
C VAL A 160 13.02 18.82 3.64
N PRO A 161 13.83 18.62 4.69
CA PRO A 161 13.44 17.98 5.97
C PRO A 161 12.37 18.77 6.77
N ASP A 162 11.19 18.91 6.20
CA ASP A 162 9.99 19.56 6.71
C ASP A 162 8.97 18.46 7.02
N CYS A 163 9.20 17.82 8.15
CA CYS A 163 8.44 16.64 8.56
C CYS A 163 6.96 16.96 8.83
N ASP A 164 6.63 18.21 9.20
CA ASP A 164 5.25 18.62 9.44
C ASP A 164 4.44 18.74 8.14
N LYS A 165 5.02 19.32 7.09
CA LYS A 165 4.37 19.32 5.77
C LYS A 165 4.24 17.92 5.18
N ALA A 166 5.28 17.09 5.33
CA ALA A 166 5.21 15.68 4.95
C ALA A 166 4.05 14.96 5.66
N TYR A 167 3.90 15.19 6.97
CA TYR A 167 2.84 14.61 7.77
C TYR A 167 1.45 15.08 7.31
N ASN A 168 1.28 16.37 7.04
CA ASN A 168 0.00 16.88 6.56
C ASN A 168 -0.36 16.32 5.17
N ALA A 169 0.60 16.27 4.24
CA ALA A 169 0.36 15.73 2.90
C ALA A 169 -0.03 14.24 2.93
N VAL A 170 0.72 13.42 3.70
CA VAL A 170 0.41 11.99 3.81
C VAL A 170 -0.89 11.73 4.56
N LYS A 171 -1.21 12.55 5.56
CA LYS A 171 -2.48 12.48 6.29
C LYS A 171 -3.65 12.77 5.34
N THR A 172 -3.58 13.85 4.56
CA THR A 172 -4.62 14.16 3.56
C THR A 172 -4.78 13.02 2.57
N ALA A 173 -3.68 12.44 2.06
CA ALA A 173 -3.76 11.29 1.17
C ALA A 173 -4.42 10.06 1.85
N MET A 174 -4.03 9.74 3.08
CA MET A 174 -4.61 8.63 3.85
C MET A 174 -6.10 8.82 4.15
N ASP A 175 -6.55 10.05 4.38
CA ASP A 175 -7.96 10.39 4.64
C ASP A 175 -8.85 10.19 3.40
N LEU A 176 -8.27 10.18 2.18
CA LEU A 176 -8.99 9.91 0.92
C LEU A 176 -9.10 8.41 0.59
N VAL A 177 -8.21 7.58 1.12
CA VAL A 177 -8.18 6.14 0.79
C VAL A 177 -9.48 5.41 1.14
N PRO A 178 -10.16 5.67 2.28
CA PRO A 178 -11.44 5.02 2.58
C PRO A 178 -12.49 5.26 1.49
N ASN A 179 -12.53 6.46 0.91
CA ASN A 179 -13.45 6.79 -0.17
C ASN A 179 -13.09 6.03 -1.45
N LEU A 180 -11.82 6.04 -1.85
CA LEU A 180 -11.33 5.27 -3.00
C LEU A 180 -11.68 3.78 -2.89
N ILE A 181 -11.44 3.18 -1.71
CA ILE A 181 -11.71 1.75 -1.48
C ILE A 181 -13.21 1.48 -1.42
N ALA A 182 -13.99 2.34 -0.78
CA ALA A 182 -15.43 2.20 -0.71
C ALA A 182 -16.10 2.35 -2.10
N GLN A 183 -15.50 3.07 -3.04
CA GLN A 183 -15.95 3.16 -4.44
C GLN A 183 -15.60 1.91 -5.26
N THR A 184 -14.58 1.13 -4.85
CA THR A 184 -14.16 -0.09 -5.56
C THR A 184 -14.96 -1.31 -5.11
N THR A 185 -15.75 -1.91 -6.00
CA THR A 185 -16.60 -3.06 -5.64
C THR A 185 -16.20 -4.36 -6.35
N SER A 186 -15.64 -4.28 -7.57
CA SER A 186 -15.06 -5.42 -8.28
C SER A 186 -13.73 -5.83 -7.67
N ASN A 187 -13.43 -7.13 -7.65
CA ASN A 187 -12.13 -7.62 -7.19
C ASN A 187 -10.97 -7.12 -8.08
N ALA A 188 -11.21 -6.84 -9.36
CA ALA A 188 -10.21 -6.28 -10.27
C ALA A 188 -9.90 -4.82 -9.93
N ASP A 189 -10.94 -3.98 -9.80
CA ASP A 189 -10.79 -2.56 -9.45
C ASP A 189 -10.21 -2.37 -8.05
N LYS A 190 -10.54 -3.27 -7.12
CA LYS A 190 -9.91 -3.33 -5.79
C LYS A 190 -8.42 -3.61 -5.89
N GLN A 191 -8.00 -4.55 -6.74
CA GLN A 191 -6.58 -4.83 -6.93
C GLN A 191 -5.84 -3.61 -7.51
N ASP A 192 -6.42 -2.93 -8.50
CA ASP A 192 -5.83 -1.74 -9.09
C ASP A 192 -5.76 -0.57 -8.09
N ALA A 193 -6.83 -0.31 -7.34
CA ALA A 193 -6.83 0.70 -6.28
C ALA A 193 -5.81 0.38 -5.17
N LEU A 194 -5.68 -0.90 -4.79
CA LEU A 194 -4.69 -1.35 -3.81
C LEU A 194 -3.24 -1.16 -4.28
N VAL A 195 -2.98 -1.33 -5.57
CA VAL A 195 -1.66 -1.02 -6.15
C VAL A 195 -1.34 0.47 -6.01
N GLN A 196 -2.32 1.36 -6.21
CA GLN A 196 -2.11 2.81 -6.09
C GLN A 196 -1.73 3.24 -4.67
N VAL A 197 -2.36 2.62 -3.66
CA VAL A 197 -2.11 2.95 -2.23
C VAL A 197 -1.02 2.09 -1.59
N TYR A 198 -0.39 1.19 -2.36
CA TYR A 198 0.67 0.32 -1.86
C TYR A 198 1.81 1.14 -1.22
N GLY A 199 2.23 0.72 -0.03
CA GLY A 199 3.30 1.37 0.76
C GLY A 199 2.89 2.66 1.46
N LEU A 200 1.75 3.27 1.11
CA LEU A 200 1.34 4.58 1.64
C LEU A 200 1.18 4.58 3.16
N SER A 201 0.60 3.52 3.74
CA SER A 201 0.44 3.40 5.19
C SER A 201 1.77 3.24 5.93
N SER A 202 2.72 2.49 5.35
CA SER A 202 4.08 2.35 5.89
C SER A 202 4.87 3.65 5.84
N ASP A 203 4.72 4.40 4.74
CA ASP A 203 5.31 5.72 4.58
C ASP A 203 4.69 6.73 5.54
N ALA A 204 3.36 6.72 5.69
CA ALA A 204 2.65 7.56 6.63
C ALA A 204 3.08 7.31 8.08
N ALA A 205 3.27 6.03 8.45
CA ALA A 205 3.78 5.66 9.75
C ALA A 205 5.22 6.16 9.98
N ALA A 206 6.10 6.00 8.99
CA ALA A 206 7.48 6.50 9.06
C ALA A 206 7.52 8.03 9.19
N VAL A 207 6.72 8.75 8.38
CA VAL A 207 6.59 10.21 8.45
C VAL A 207 6.05 10.67 9.79
N ALA A 208 5.04 10.01 10.34
CA ALA A 208 4.48 10.34 11.66
C ALA A 208 5.54 10.24 12.77
N LEU A 209 6.40 9.21 12.71
CA LEU A 209 7.50 9.04 13.65
C LEU A 209 8.59 10.10 13.43
N SER A 210 8.94 10.42 12.18
CA SER A 210 9.92 11.48 11.86
C SER A 210 9.43 12.87 12.28
N ALA A 211 8.13 13.13 12.17
CA ALA A 211 7.47 14.37 12.60
C ALA A 211 7.14 14.41 14.11
N ASN A 212 7.64 13.45 14.90
CA ASN A 212 7.40 13.33 16.34
C ASN A 212 5.92 13.35 16.76
N LYS A 213 5.01 12.84 15.92
CA LYS A 213 3.57 12.72 16.23
C LYS A 213 3.24 11.51 17.11
N GLY A 214 4.25 10.73 17.48
CA GLY A 214 4.18 9.61 18.41
C GLY A 214 3.82 8.26 17.76
N ALA A 215 4.13 7.19 18.49
CA ALA A 215 3.95 5.81 18.03
C ALA A 215 2.48 5.43 17.78
N LEU A 216 1.55 5.98 18.56
CA LEU A 216 0.11 5.77 18.35
C LEU A 216 -0.35 6.31 16.98
N SER A 217 0.08 7.51 16.59
CA SER A 217 -0.25 8.09 15.28
C SER A 217 0.26 7.20 14.15
N ALA A 218 1.48 6.67 14.28
CA ALA A 218 2.05 5.75 13.31
C ALA A 218 1.26 4.43 13.22
N LEU A 219 0.89 3.83 14.36
CA LEU A 219 0.02 2.64 14.38
C LEU A 219 -1.32 2.90 13.71
N ARG A 220 -1.93 4.07 13.95
CA ARG A 220 -3.22 4.40 13.34
C ARG A 220 -3.15 4.38 11.82
N PHE A 221 -2.08 4.89 11.21
CA PHE A 221 -1.90 4.80 9.75
C PHE A 221 -1.74 3.36 9.27
N LEU A 222 -1.00 2.51 10.00
CA LEU A 222 -0.85 1.10 9.66
C LEU A 222 -2.17 0.34 9.78
N GLU A 223 -2.92 0.56 10.86
CA GLU A 223 -4.23 -0.07 11.09
C GLU A 223 -5.31 0.44 10.12
N GLN A 224 -5.23 1.71 9.72
CA GLN A 224 -6.07 2.26 8.65
C GLN A 224 -5.73 1.57 7.33
N GLY A 225 -4.45 1.56 6.94
CA GLY A 225 -3.96 0.88 5.73
C GLY A 225 -4.39 -0.59 5.64
N ARG A 226 -4.24 -1.33 6.74
CA ARG A 226 -4.55 -2.77 6.78
C ARG A 226 -6.05 -3.05 6.88
N GLY A 227 -6.81 -2.26 7.65
CA GLY A 227 -8.27 -2.33 7.63
C GLY A 227 -8.87 -2.11 6.23
N MET A 228 -8.18 -1.33 5.39
CA MET A 228 -8.54 -1.10 4.00
C MET A 228 -8.07 -2.22 3.05
N MET A 229 -6.92 -2.87 3.29
CA MET A 229 -6.54 -4.08 2.52
C MET A 229 -7.41 -5.29 2.87
N ALA A 230 -7.82 -5.42 4.12
CA ALA A 230 -8.85 -6.33 4.62
C ALA A 230 -10.22 -6.13 3.93
N ALA A 231 -10.51 -4.92 3.42
CA ALA A 231 -11.68 -4.61 2.57
C ALA A 231 -11.74 -5.43 1.28
N SER A 232 -10.60 -5.97 0.85
CA SER A 232 -10.49 -6.83 -0.32
C SER A 232 -10.48 -8.33 0.01
N VAL A 233 -10.22 -8.76 1.24
CA VAL A 233 -10.12 -10.20 1.62
C VAL A 233 -10.58 -10.44 3.07
N GLU A 234 -11.48 -11.40 3.26
CA GLU A 234 -12.00 -12.01 4.51
C GLU A 234 -12.35 -11.10 5.71
N GLU A 235 -11.45 -10.26 6.22
CA GLU A 235 -11.65 -9.41 7.40
C GLU A 235 -12.76 -8.36 7.25
N SER A 236 -12.97 -7.77 6.06
CA SER A 236 -14.12 -6.90 5.83
C SER A 236 -15.37 -7.64 5.39
N ARG A 237 -15.27 -8.88 4.91
CA ARG A 237 -16.46 -9.74 4.88
C ARG A 237 -17.00 -9.88 6.30
N MET A 238 -16.13 -10.01 7.30
CA MET A 238 -16.57 -10.10 8.70
C MET A 238 -17.20 -8.80 9.22
N GLU A 239 -16.63 -7.61 8.96
CA GLU A 239 -17.27 -6.33 9.33
C GLU A 239 -18.61 -6.12 8.64
N SER A 240 -18.70 -6.44 7.35
CA SER A 240 -19.94 -6.35 6.59
C SER A 240 -20.95 -7.42 6.99
N LEU A 241 -20.52 -8.59 7.48
CA LEU A 241 -21.39 -9.62 8.03
C LEU A 241 -21.96 -9.20 9.38
N ASP A 242 -21.12 -8.64 10.27
CA ASP A 242 -21.54 -8.11 11.56
C ASP A 242 -22.50 -6.91 11.34
N LEU A 243 -22.18 -6.00 10.41
CA LEU A 243 -23.06 -4.88 10.02
C LEU A 243 -24.37 -5.37 9.41
N ARG A 244 -24.34 -6.39 8.55
CA ARG A 244 -25.56 -6.97 7.95
C ARG A 244 -26.42 -7.69 8.98
N ALA A 245 -25.81 -8.28 10.01
CA ALA A 245 -26.52 -8.96 11.09
C ALA A 245 -27.20 -7.97 12.05
N GLU A 246 -26.51 -6.90 12.45
CA GLU A 246 -27.00 -5.94 13.45
C GLU A 246 -27.76 -4.75 12.83
N HIS A 247 -27.36 -4.31 11.63
CA HIS A 247 -27.88 -3.13 10.93
C HIS A 247 -28.07 -3.38 9.42
N PRO A 248 -29.00 -4.26 9.03
CA PRO A 248 -29.20 -4.66 7.63
C PRO A 248 -29.52 -3.49 6.68
N GLU A 249 -30.27 -2.49 7.15
CA GLU A 249 -30.61 -1.30 6.35
C GLU A 249 -29.38 -0.46 5.97
N LEU A 250 -28.43 -0.30 6.90
CA LEU A 250 -27.17 0.41 6.63
C LEU A 250 -26.28 -0.39 5.68
N ALA A 251 -26.24 -1.71 5.83
CA ALA A 251 -25.52 -2.59 4.93
C ALA A 251 -26.10 -2.55 3.51
N GLU A 252 -27.43 -2.55 3.34
CA GLU A 252 -28.07 -2.42 2.04
C GLU A 252 -27.83 -1.04 1.40
N ARG A 253 -27.89 0.03 2.19
CA ARG A 253 -27.63 1.40 1.72
C ARG A 253 -26.17 1.55 1.29
N LEU A 254 -25.23 0.95 2.03
CA LEU A 254 -23.82 0.89 1.66
C LEU A 254 -23.64 0.13 0.35
N ASN A 255 -24.22 -1.07 0.23
CA ASN A 255 -24.17 -1.88 -0.99
C ASN A 255 -24.81 -1.17 -2.20
N ARG A 256 -25.87 -0.40 -1.99
CA ARG A 256 -26.55 0.37 -3.05
C ARG A 256 -25.69 1.52 -3.55
N LEU A 257 -25.13 2.33 -2.65
CA LEU A 257 -24.22 3.42 -3.02
C LEU A 257 -22.98 2.87 -3.74
N GLN A 258 -22.47 1.74 -3.25
CA GLN A 258 -21.42 0.97 -3.92
C GLN A 258 -21.83 0.48 -5.31
N GLY A 259 -23.03 -0.07 -5.46
CA GLY A 259 -23.55 -0.62 -6.72
C GLY A 259 -23.82 0.45 -7.79
N GLN A 260 -24.25 1.65 -7.40
CA GLN A 260 -24.52 2.77 -8.31
C GLN A 260 -23.26 3.31 -8.99
N ILE A 261 -22.11 3.23 -8.31
CA ILE A 261 -20.81 3.62 -8.86
C ILE A 261 -20.38 2.67 -10.00
N ASN A 262 -20.75 1.39 -9.93
CA ASN A 262 -20.37 0.37 -10.92
C ASN A 262 -21.08 0.51 -12.27
N SER A 263 -22.33 0.97 -12.27
CA SER A 263 -23.14 1.09 -13.49
C SER A 263 -22.57 2.12 -14.46
N PHE A 264 -21.69 3.01 -14.00
CA PHE A 264 -21.00 4.01 -14.82
C PHE A 264 -19.63 3.52 -15.32
N GLY A 265 -18.91 2.72 -14.51
CA GLY A 265 -17.65 2.08 -14.93
C GLY A 265 -17.84 1.07 -16.06
N ALA A 266 -18.99 0.38 -16.10
CA ALA A 266 -19.33 -0.55 -17.17
C ALA A 266 -19.56 0.11 -18.54
N ILE A 267 -19.94 1.40 -18.59
CA ILE A 267 -20.10 2.15 -19.86
C ILE A 267 -18.72 2.57 -20.42
N GLY A 268 -17.66 2.52 -19.60
CA GLY A 268 -16.27 2.72 -20.01
C GLY A 268 -15.52 1.44 -20.43
N SER A 269 -16.13 0.25 -20.33
CA SER A 269 -15.44 -1.02 -20.59
C SER A 269 -16.23 -2.06 -21.39
N SER A 270 -17.25 -1.65 -22.15
CA SER A 270 -17.89 -2.53 -23.15
C SER A 270 -17.94 -1.83 -24.51
N SER A 271 -16.87 -1.95 -25.28
CA SER A 271 -16.93 -1.77 -26.74
C SER A 271 -16.91 -3.14 -27.40
N ASP A 272 -18.01 -3.88 -27.22
CA ASP A 272 -18.42 -4.88 -28.20
C ASP A 272 -19.81 -4.48 -28.68
N GLU A 273 -19.95 -4.50 -30.00
CA GLU A 273 -21.12 -4.20 -30.84
C GLU A 273 -21.23 -2.80 -31.47
N ILE A 274 -21.37 -2.86 -32.79
CA ILE A 274 -21.23 -1.82 -33.79
C ILE A 274 -22.62 -1.28 -34.18
N HIS A 275 -22.75 0.05 -34.17
CA HIS A 275 -23.72 0.93 -34.88
C HIS A 275 -25.23 0.94 -34.56
N GLY A 276 -25.69 2.14 -34.14
CA GLY A 276 -27.04 2.70 -34.35
C GLY A 276 -27.06 4.23 -34.09
N PRO A 277 -27.83 5.06 -34.83
CA PRO A 277 -27.59 6.50 -34.95
C PRO A 277 -28.14 7.37 -33.80
N LEU A 278 -27.44 8.49 -33.59
CA LEU A 278 -27.73 9.68 -32.77
C LEU A 278 -29.18 9.84 -32.27
N LEU A 279 -29.32 9.94 -30.94
CA LEU A 279 -30.27 10.85 -30.30
C LEU A 279 -29.57 11.55 -29.12
N SER A 280 -29.45 12.87 -29.27
CA SER A 280 -29.36 13.81 -28.15
C SER A 280 -30.62 13.65 -27.30
N ASP A 281 -30.45 13.31 -26.02
CA ASP A 281 -31.09 13.99 -24.88
C ASP A 281 -30.84 13.20 -23.59
N GLY A 282 -30.31 13.89 -22.57
CA GLY A 282 -30.38 13.40 -21.19
C GLY A 282 -29.08 12.96 -20.51
N HIS A 283 -27.92 13.55 -20.81
CA HIS A 283 -26.84 13.58 -19.81
C HIS A 283 -27.17 14.63 -18.75
N ALA A 284 -28.20 14.35 -17.95
CA ALA A 284 -28.38 15.03 -16.69
C ALA A 284 -27.11 14.74 -15.86
N ASN A 285 -26.38 15.82 -15.57
CA ASN A 285 -25.43 15.92 -14.46
C ASN A 285 -26.02 15.22 -13.23
N VAL A 286 -25.64 13.96 -12.99
CA VAL A 286 -25.65 13.41 -11.65
C VAL A 286 -24.21 13.52 -11.19
N SER A 287 -23.86 14.70 -10.69
CA SER A 287 -22.73 14.83 -9.76
C SER A 287 -22.96 13.78 -8.68
N HIS A 288 -22.09 12.77 -8.64
CA HIS A 288 -22.00 11.92 -7.46
C HIS A 288 -21.64 12.82 -6.29
N ASP A 289 -22.35 12.67 -5.18
CA ASP A 289 -21.99 13.38 -3.97
C ASP A 289 -21.06 12.47 -3.13
N PRO A 290 -19.72 12.59 -3.24
CA PRO A 290 -18.80 11.88 -2.34
C PRO A 290 -19.12 12.16 -0.86
N ASP A 291 -19.85 13.23 -0.54
CA ASP A 291 -20.32 13.51 0.81
C ASP A 291 -21.44 12.55 1.25
N GLU A 292 -22.20 11.91 0.34
CA GLU A 292 -23.24 10.94 0.70
C GLU A 292 -22.64 9.63 1.22
N LEU A 293 -21.61 9.09 0.54
CA LEU A 293 -20.90 7.90 0.99
C LEU A 293 -20.13 8.17 2.29
N ARG A 294 -19.48 9.34 2.38
CA ARG A 294 -18.78 9.78 3.59
C ARG A 294 -19.74 9.93 4.77
N GLY A 295 -20.90 10.55 4.54
CA GLY A 295 -21.96 10.69 5.53
C GLY A 295 -22.50 9.34 6.01
N LEU A 296 -22.64 8.35 5.12
CA LEU A 296 -23.05 7.00 5.49
C LEU A 296 -22.00 6.29 6.36
N LEU A 297 -20.71 6.42 6.03
CA LEU A 297 -19.64 5.85 6.85
C LEU A 297 -19.63 6.46 8.25
N ASP A 298 -19.88 7.75 8.36
CA ASP A 298 -20.00 8.43 9.65
C ASP A 298 -21.25 7.99 10.42
N GLU A 299 -22.38 7.76 9.74
CA GLU A 299 -23.60 7.18 10.33
C GLU A 299 -23.35 5.78 10.92
N ILE A 300 -22.63 4.92 10.19
CA ILE A 300 -22.26 3.58 10.66
C ILE A 300 -21.40 3.68 11.93
N ARG A 301 -20.41 4.59 11.96
CA ARG A 301 -19.52 4.79 13.12
C ARG A 301 -20.23 5.29 14.37
N GLN A 302 -21.43 5.87 14.26
CA GLN A 302 -22.23 6.26 15.42
C GLN A 302 -22.95 5.08 16.09
N LYS A 303 -22.98 3.90 15.46
CA LYS A 303 -23.65 2.72 16.04
C LYS A 303 -22.78 2.05 17.11
N PRO A 304 -23.38 1.53 18.22
CA PRO A 304 -22.66 0.72 19.19
C PRO A 304 -21.97 -0.46 18.51
N GLY A 305 -20.70 -0.73 18.84
CA GLY A 305 -19.92 -1.80 18.20
C GLY A 305 -19.23 -1.41 16.88
N PHE A 306 -19.63 -0.31 16.24
CA PHE A 306 -19.11 0.12 14.92
C PHE A 306 -18.27 1.40 14.96
N LYS A 307 -17.92 1.92 16.15
CA LYS A 307 -17.13 3.17 16.32
C LYS A 307 -15.85 3.21 15.49
N ASP A 308 -15.19 2.05 15.36
CA ASP A 308 -13.94 1.89 14.62
C ASP A 308 -14.17 1.28 13.22
N PHE A 309 -15.39 1.31 12.68
CA PHE A 309 -15.70 0.75 11.36
C PHE A 309 -14.81 1.36 10.28
N LEU A 310 -14.08 0.49 9.58
CA LEU A 310 -13.03 0.85 8.60
C LEU A 310 -11.97 1.85 9.13
N SER A 311 -11.77 1.95 10.45
CA SER A 311 -10.93 2.96 11.11
C SER A 311 -10.01 2.33 12.15
N ALA A 312 -8.88 2.97 12.46
CA ALA A 312 -7.95 2.42 13.45
C ALA A 312 -8.60 2.24 14.84
N PRO A 313 -8.34 1.13 15.56
CA PRO A 313 -8.90 0.92 16.90
C PRO A 313 -8.48 2.00 17.91
N SER A 314 -9.29 2.17 18.96
CA SER A 314 -8.96 3.08 20.07
C SER A 314 -7.65 2.71 20.80
N GLU A 315 -6.97 3.68 21.41
CA GLU A 315 -5.73 3.44 22.17
C GLU A 315 -5.93 2.42 23.30
N SER A 316 -7.05 2.52 24.03
CA SER A 316 -7.39 1.56 25.09
C SER A 316 -7.53 0.15 24.53
N SER A 317 -8.26 -0.02 23.42
CA SER A 317 -8.42 -1.35 22.79
C SER A 317 -7.10 -1.92 22.28
N ILE A 318 -6.20 -1.07 21.77
CA ILE A 318 -4.85 -1.45 21.34
C ILE A 318 -4.03 -1.95 22.54
N LYS A 319 -4.06 -1.22 23.67
CA LYS A 319 -3.35 -1.62 24.90
C LYS A 319 -3.94 -2.87 25.53
N ASP A 320 -5.26 -3.01 25.55
CA ASP A 320 -5.94 -4.22 26.02
C ASP A 320 -5.56 -5.44 25.17
N ALA A 321 -5.36 -5.24 23.86
CA ALA A 321 -4.82 -6.26 22.97
C ALA A 321 -3.37 -6.67 23.30
N ALA A 322 -2.63 -5.92 24.11
CA ALA A 322 -1.29 -6.32 24.56
C ALA A 322 -1.28 -7.00 25.95
N ILE A 323 -2.42 -7.14 26.64
CA ILE A 323 -2.46 -7.75 27.99
C ILE A 323 -1.86 -9.18 28.05
N PRO A 324 -2.19 -10.11 27.13
CA PRO A 324 -1.65 -11.48 27.14
C PRO A 324 -0.20 -11.58 26.65
N GLY A 325 0.38 -10.50 26.15
CA GLY A 325 1.72 -10.48 25.55
C GLY A 325 1.92 -9.26 24.65
N ALA A 326 3.16 -8.79 24.57
CA ALA A 326 3.53 -7.60 23.79
C ALA A 326 3.20 -7.79 22.30
N ILE A 327 2.71 -6.73 21.65
CA ILE A 327 2.54 -6.71 20.21
C ILE A 327 3.66 -5.87 19.61
N VAL A 328 4.35 -6.43 18.63
CA VAL A 328 5.47 -5.80 17.93
C VAL A 328 5.10 -5.64 16.46
N VAL A 329 4.96 -4.39 16.03
CA VAL A 329 4.72 -4.03 14.63
C VAL A 329 6.04 -3.58 14.02
N ILE A 330 6.51 -4.28 12.98
CA ILE A 330 7.74 -3.89 12.27
C ILE A 330 7.35 -3.11 11.02
N ASN A 331 7.60 -1.80 11.05
CA ASN A 331 7.35 -0.93 9.90
C ASN A 331 8.62 -0.73 9.07
N VAL A 332 8.52 -1.03 7.77
CA VAL A 332 9.59 -0.79 6.80
C VAL A 332 9.09 0.21 5.77
N SER A 333 9.74 1.37 5.73
CA SER A 333 9.58 2.39 4.70
C SER A 333 10.95 2.84 4.19
N GLU A 334 10.98 3.45 3.01
CA GLU A 334 12.20 4.07 2.47
C GLU A 334 12.65 5.27 3.33
N PHE A 335 11.74 5.90 4.08
CA PHE A 335 12.04 7.06 4.92
C PHE A 335 12.60 6.67 6.29
N ARG A 336 12.04 5.63 6.92
CA ARG A 336 12.37 5.20 8.28
C ARG A 336 12.02 3.73 8.48
N ARG A 337 12.77 3.04 9.34
CA ARG A 337 12.51 1.65 9.74
C ARG A 337 12.45 1.58 11.25
N ASP A 338 11.35 1.07 11.78
CA ASP A 338 11.05 1.10 13.21
C ASP A 338 10.30 -0.15 13.64
N ALA A 339 10.52 -0.54 14.90
CA ALA A 339 9.60 -1.39 15.63
C ALA A 339 8.68 -0.50 16.48
N ILE A 340 7.37 -0.67 16.33
CA ILE A 340 6.37 -0.09 17.23
C ILE A 340 5.98 -1.17 18.24
N LEU A 341 6.18 -0.86 19.51
CA LEU A 341 6.04 -1.75 20.64
C LEU A 341 4.80 -1.35 21.44
N VAL A 342 3.84 -2.29 21.52
CA VAL A 342 2.60 -2.14 22.27
C VAL A 342 2.65 -3.06 23.47
N GLU A 343 2.66 -2.46 24.65
CA GLU A 343 2.52 -3.11 25.95
C GLU A 343 1.23 -2.61 26.62
N HIS A 344 0.76 -3.29 27.67
CA HIS A 344 -0.51 -2.96 28.31
C HIS A 344 -0.58 -1.52 28.86
N ASN A 345 0.56 -0.91 29.19
CA ASN A 345 0.65 0.42 29.79
C ASN A 345 1.19 1.50 28.85
N LYS A 346 1.92 1.13 27.79
CA LYS A 346 2.62 2.08 26.92
C LYS A 346 2.64 1.64 25.46
N ILE A 347 2.62 2.62 24.57
CA ILE A 347 2.86 2.46 23.14
C ILE A 347 4.07 3.34 22.81
N HIS A 348 5.12 2.74 22.29
CA HIS A 348 6.36 3.45 21.97
C HIS A 348 7.01 2.84 20.72
N SER A 349 7.95 3.56 20.12
CA SER A 349 8.66 3.11 18.93
C SER A 349 10.15 3.12 19.16
N MET A 350 10.87 2.21 18.52
CA MET A 350 12.33 2.21 18.46
C MET A 350 12.82 2.14 17.00
N PRO A 351 13.84 2.91 16.63
CA PRO A 351 14.44 2.81 15.30
C PRO A 351 15.21 1.50 15.15
N LEU A 352 15.21 0.94 13.94
CA LEU A 352 15.97 -0.25 13.56
C LEU A 352 17.03 0.13 12.52
N PRO A 353 18.14 0.79 12.92
CA PRO A 353 19.11 1.36 11.97
C PRO A 353 19.86 0.30 11.15
N GLN A 354 20.02 -0.91 11.70
CA GLN A 354 20.71 -2.01 11.02
C GLN A 354 19.83 -2.72 9.98
N LEU A 355 18.51 -2.51 10.01
CA LEU A 355 17.59 -3.09 9.06
C LEU A 355 17.65 -2.29 7.75
N MET A 356 18.49 -2.69 6.79
CA MET A 356 18.66 -1.96 5.52
C MET A 356 17.69 -2.44 4.44
N THR A 357 17.10 -1.51 3.68
CA THR A 357 16.16 -1.84 2.59
C THR A 357 16.79 -2.72 1.51
N GLN A 358 18.09 -2.53 1.24
CA GLN A 358 18.83 -3.35 0.30
C GLN A 358 18.93 -4.81 0.79
N ASP A 359 19.25 -5.01 2.07
CA ASP A 359 19.33 -6.34 2.67
C ASP A 359 17.98 -7.05 2.63
N ILE A 360 16.88 -6.35 2.95
CA ILE A 360 15.52 -6.90 2.84
C ILE A 360 15.29 -7.44 1.43
N ARG A 361 15.53 -6.61 0.40
CA ARG A 361 15.30 -7.00 -1.01
C ARG A 361 16.19 -8.18 -1.42
N SER A 362 17.47 -8.14 -1.06
CA SER A 362 18.43 -9.21 -1.39
C SER A 362 18.05 -10.53 -0.71
N ASN A 363 17.59 -10.48 0.54
CA ASN A 363 17.20 -11.69 1.30
C ASN A 363 15.89 -12.30 0.76
N THR A 364 14.92 -11.48 0.37
CA THR A 364 13.66 -11.97 -0.24
C THR A 364 13.89 -12.65 -1.59
N GLN A 365 14.82 -12.14 -2.41
CA GLN A 365 15.11 -12.70 -3.74
C GLN A 365 15.80 -14.08 -3.71
N GLN A 366 16.41 -14.48 -2.59
CA GLN A 366 17.18 -15.72 -2.50
C GLN A 366 16.34 -16.99 -2.29
N ALA A 367 15.01 -16.93 -2.39
CA ALA A 367 14.04 -18.07 -2.34
C ALA A 367 14.12 -18.99 -1.10
N HIS A 368 15.02 -18.74 -0.15
CA HIS A 368 15.24 -19.54 1.05
C HIS A 368 15.16 -18.65 2.30
N THR A 369 13.94 -18.23 2.67
CA THR A 369 13.64 -17.39 3.84
C THR A 369 14.11 -17.98 5.19
N SER A 370 14.53 -19.24 5.20
CA SER A 370 15.05 -19.95 6.39
C SER A 370 16.54 -20.29 6.31
N SER A 371 17.32 -19.63 5.45
CA SER A 371 18.78 -19.84 5.46
C SER A 371 19.37 -19.37 6.80
N PRO A 372 20.37 -20.07 7.37
CA PRO A 372 20.98 -19.67 8.63
C PRO A 372 21.48 -18.21 8.63
N LYS A 373 21.99 -17.74 7.49
CA LYS A 373 22.45 -16.36 7.32
C LYS A 373 21.30 -15.33 7.45
N ILE A 374 20.11 -15.64 6.93
CA ILE A 374 18.95 -14.76 7.03
C ILE A 374 18.43 -14.75 8.47
N LEU A 375 18.37 -15.90 9.12
CA LEU A 375 17.93 -15.99 10.52
C LEU A 375 18.88 -15.26 11.50
N GLU A 376 20.19 -15.32 11.27
CA GLU A 376 21.21 -14.55 12.01
C GLU A 376 21.05 -13.04 11.75
N TRP A 377 20.78 -12.65 10.50
CA TRP A 377 20.47 -11.27 10.17
C TRP A 377 19.19 -10.77 10.83
N LEU A 378 18.09 -11.55 10.81
CA LEU A 378 16.85 -11.21 11.51
C LEU A 378 17.06 -11.08 13.02
N TRP A 379 17.95 -11.90 13.58
CA TRP A 379 18.31 -11.81 15.00
C TRP A 379 18.91 -10.45 15.33
N HIS A 380 20.01 -10.08 14.68
CA HIS A 380 20.74 -8.87 15.00
C HIS A 380 20.00 -7.59 14.61
N THR A 381 19.26 -7.61 13.50
CA THR A 381 18.64 -6.39 12.97
C THR A 381 17.26 -6.11 13.57
N ILE A 382 16.55 -7.13 14.05
CA ILE A 382 15.17 -7.01 14.53
C ILE A 382 14.99 -7.67 15.90
N ALA A 383 15.22 -8.97 16.02
CA ALA A 383 14.74 -9.72 17.17
C ALA A 383 15.46 -9.33 18.48
N GLU A 384 16.80 -9.31 18.47
CA GLU A 384 17.62 -8.90 19.62
C GLU A 384 17.28 -7.49 20.14
N PRO A 385 17.27 -6.43 19.30
CA PRO A 385 16.93 -5.09 19.78
C PRO A 385 15.48 -4.99 20.28
N VAL A 386 14.52 -5.65 19.61
CA VAL A 386 13.12 -5.66 20.04
C VAL A 386 12.96 -6.35 21.39
N LEU A 387 13.50 -7.57 21.53
CA LEU A 387 13.44 -8.34 22.77
C LEU A 387 14.05 -7.55 23.94
N GLY A 388 15.18 -6.89 23.71
CA GLY A 388 15.79 -6.00 24.69
C GLY A 388 14.89 -4.85 25.12
N ALA A 389 14.22 -4.19 24.17
CA ALA A 389 13.34 -3.05 24.43
C ALA A 389 12.07 -3.41 25.23
N ILE A 390 11.56 -4.63 25.08
CA ILE A 390 10.43 -5.16 25.87
C ILE A 390 10.89 -6.00 27.08
N ALA A 391 12.17 -5.86 27.46
CA ALA A 391 12.78 -6.49 28.64
C ALA A 391 12.83 -8.04 28.65
N ILE A 392 12.85 -8.67 27.48
CA ILE A 392 13.05 -10.12 27.31
C ILE A 392 14.53 -10.41 27.01
N ASN A 393 15.36 -10.35 28.05
CA ASN A 393 16.83 -10.34 27.89
C ASN A 393 17.50 -11.72 27.99
N GLY A 394 16.75 -12.77 28.35
CA GLY A 394 17.32 -14.11 28.54
C GLY A 394 16.27 -15.20 28.46
N VAL A 395 16.76 -16.45 28.50
CA VAL A 395 15.92 -17.65 28.54
C VAL A 395 15.15 -17.64 29.85
N SER A 396 13.82 -17.63 29.79
CA SER A 396 13.02 -17.71 31.01
C SER A 396 13.29 -19.04 31.71
N SER A 397 13.57 -18.99 33.01
CA SER A 397 13.58 -20.18 33.86
C SER A 397 12.17 -20.64 34.25
N GLU A 398 11.14 -19.86 33.90
CA GLU A 398 9.74 -20.18 34.16
C GLU A 398 9.23 -21.21 33.14
N GLU A 399 8.31 -22.10 33.57
CA GLU A 399 7.65 -23.07 32.69
C GLU A 399 6.86 -22.40 31.54
N ARG A 400 6.58 -21.09 31.62
CA ARG A 400 5.86 -20.33 30.61
C ARG A 400 6.72 -19.19 30.08
N LEU A 401 7.07 -19.28 28.81
CA LEU A 401 7.73 -18.19 28.10
C LEU A 401 6.78 -16.99 27.91
N PRO A 402 7.28 -15.74 27.96
CA PRO A 402 6.50 -14.56 27.61
C PRO A 402 6.00 -14.66 26.16
N ARG A 403 4.80 -14.14 25.91
CA ARG A 403 4.20 -14.17 24.57
C ARG A 403 4.49 -12.87 23.80
N ILE A 404 4.81 -13.01 22.51
CA ILE A 404 4.98 -11.90 21.58
C ILE A 404 4.10 -12.12 20.35
N TRP A 405 3.46 -11.06 19.87
CA TRP A 405 2.73 -11.03 18.61
C TRP A 405 3.50 -10.19 17.58
N TRP A 406 3.95 -10.82 16.50
CA TRP A 406 4.65 -10.16 15.41
C TRP A 406 3.68 -9.71 14.31
N ILE A 407 3.77 -8.43 13.93
CA ILE A 407 3.03 -7.83 12.81
C ILE A 407 4.04 -7.14 11.87
N PRO A 408 4.77 -7.91 11.05
CA PRO A 408 5.67 -7.36 10.04
C PRO A 408 4.90 -6.70 8.89
N THR A 409 5.51 -5.68 8.26
CA THR A 409 4.98 -4.99 7.06
C THR A 409 5.82 -5.30 5.82
N GLY A 410 5.21 -5.16 4.64
CA GLY A 410 5.90 -5.30 3.36
C GLY A 410 6.57 -6.67 3.18
N LEU A 411 7.77 -6.68 2.61
CA LEU A 411 8.54 -7.89 2.30
C LEU A 411 8.93 -8.71 3.54
N LEU A 412 9.00 -8.10 4.73
CA LEU A 412 9.26 -8.84 5.97
C LEU A 412 8.12 -9.76 6.40
N SER A 413 6.94 -9.66 5.75
CA SER A 413 5.78 -10.46 6.12
C SER A 413 5.94 -11.96 5.89
N ILE A 414 6.95 -12.36 5.10
CA ILE A 414 7.28 -13.77 4.83
C ILE A 414 8.46 -14.28 5.68
N ASP A 415 9.11 -13.41 6.45
CA ASP A 415 10.32 -13.75 7.19
C ASP A 415 9.99 -14.39 8.56
N PRO A 416 10.65 -15.51 8.91
CA PRO A 416 10.36 -16.24 10.13
C PRO A 416 11.04 -15.61 11.36
N LEU A 417 10.58 -14.43 11.78
CA LEU A 417 11.07 -13.74 13.00
C LEU A 417 11.14 -14.64 14.25
N HIS A 418 10.20 -15.57 14.41
CA HIS A 418 10.20 -16.55 15.52
C HIS A 418 11.39 -17.52 15.50
N ALA A 419 12.02 -17.72 14.34
CA ALA A 419 13.16 -18.59 14.15
C ALA A 419 14.50 -17.81 14.10
N ALA A 420 14.48 -16.49 14.33
CA ALA A 420 15.70 -15.68 14.37
C ALA A 420 16.63 -16.18 15.50
N ASP A 421 17.90 -16.44 15.14
CA ASP A 421 18.90 -17.11 15.96
C ASP A 421 20.32 -16.74 15.49
N GLN A 422 21.28 -16.67 16.41
CA GLN A 422 22.71 -16.51 16.13
C GLN A 422 23.42 -17.79 15.60
N HIS A 423 22.76 -18.94 15.52
CA HIS A 423 23.27 -20.19 14.90
C HIS A 423 24.62 -20.74 15.40
N TYR A 424 25.09 -20.32 16.57
CA TYR A 424 26.25 -20.95 17.22
C TYR A 424 25.81 -22.19 18.02
N LYS A 425 26.55 -23.29 17.88
CA LYS A 425 26.27 -24.55 18.58
C LYS A 425 26.28 -24.32 20.11
N GLY A 426 25.10 -24.44 20.75
CA GLY A 426 24.92 -24.24 22.19
C GLY A 426 24.49 -22.82 22.60
N SER A 427 24.31 -21.90 21.65
CA SER A 427 23.68 -20.60 21.91
C SER A 427 22.21 -20.77 22.29
N ARG A 428 21.74 -19.98 23.28
CA ARG A 428 20.31 -19.79 23.57
C ARG A 428 19.85 -18.37 23.23
N ASN A 429 20.59 -17.72 22.34
CA ASN A 429 20.26 -16.40 21.80
C ASN A 429 19.35 -16.60 20.58
N THR A 430 18.17 -17.13 20.85
CA THR A 430 17.13 -17.41 19.87
C THR A 430 15.82 -16.82 20.34
N VAL A 431 14.93 -16.50 19.41
CA VAL A 431 13.59 -16.04 19.79
C VAL A 431 12.80 -17.17 20.44
N ILE A 432 12.92 -18.40 19.94
CA ILE A 432 12.17 -19.55 20.43
C ILE A 432 12.52 -19.96 21.86
N ASP A 433 13.77 -19.75 22.30
CA ASP A 433 14.19 -20.01 23.69
C ASP A 433 13.74 -18.89 24.66
N ARG A 434 13.30 -17.74 24.14
CA ARG A 434 13.03 -16.54 24.94
C ARG A 434 11.57 -16.14 24.97
N ALA A 435 10.81 -16.44 23.91
CA ALA A 435 9.42 -16.02 23.80
C ALA A 435 8.57 -16.97 22.95
N MET A 436 7.32 -17.14 23.38
CA MET A 436 6.27 -17.77 22.59
C MET A 436 5.78 -16.78 21.51
N SER A 437 6.21 -17.00 20.29
CA SER A 437 5.86 -16.14 19.15
C SER A 437 4.50 -16.50 18.56
N SER A 438 3.73 -15.49 18.17
CA SER A 438 2.50 -15.61 17.39
C SER A 438 2.49 -14.51 16.33
N TYR A 439 1.75 -14.70 15.24
CA TYR A 439 1.68 -13.73 14.15
C TYR A 439 0.25 -13.24 13.99
N SER A 440 0.10 -12.00 13.56
CA SER A 440 -1.20 -11.47 13.15
C SER A 440 -1.06 -10.53 11.96
N SER A 441 -2.14 -10.37 11.21
CA SER A 441 -2.25 -9.43 10.11
C SER A 441 -2.29 -7.99 10.62
N SER A 442 -2.93 -7.73 11.76
CA SER A 442 -3.14 -6.38 12.34
C SER A 442 -3.48 -6.46 13.83
N ILE A 443 -3.38 -5.34 14.56
CA ILE A 443 -3.85 -5.27 15.95
C ILE A 443 -5.37 -5.42 15.99
N ARG A 444 -6.09 -4.87 15.01
CA ARG A 444 -7.53 -5.07 14.87
C ARG A 444 -7.91 -6.56 14.79
N ALA A 445 -7.17 -7.37 14.03
CA ALA A 445 -7.41 -8.81 13.94
C ALA A 445 -7.23 -9.51 15.30
N ILE A 446 -6.21 -9.10 16.07
CA ILE A 446 -6.02 -9.58 17.45
C ILE A 446 -7.23 -9.21 18.33
N ILE A 447 -7.66 -7.95 18.31
CA ILE A 447 -8.81 -7.46 19.10
C ILE A 447 -10.06 -8.28 18.78
N ARG A 448 -10.37 -8.47 17.50
CA ARG A 448 -11.55 -9.24 17.07
C ARG A 448 -11.52 -10.68 17.53
N THR A 449 -10.38 -11.35 17.32
CA THR A 449 -10.23 -12.76 17.66
C THR A 449 -10.45 -12.97 19.15
N ARG A 450 -9.99 -12.02 19.98
CA ARG A 450 -10.18 -12.06 21.43
C ARG A 450 -11.57 -11.63 21.88
N GLY A 451 -12.19 -10.66 21.22
CA GLY A 451 -13.57 -10.26 21.47
C GLY A 451 -14.55 -11.41 21.27
N ARG A 452 -14.34 -12.21 20.21
CA ARG A 452 -15.14 -13.42 19.93
C ARG A 452 -14.86 -14.58 20.88
N ALA A 453 -13.60 -14.73 21.32
CA ALA A 453 -13.25 -15.71 22.33
C ALA A 453 -13.86 -15.37 23.71
N GLY A 454 -14.29 -14.12 23.91
CA GLY A 454 -14.69 -13.60 25.20
C GLY A 454 -13.47 -13.49 26.11
N LEU A 455 -13.20 -12.31 26.68
CA LEU A 455 -12.20 -12.17 27.75
C LEU A 455 -12.70 -12.77 29.09
N ASN A 456 -13.31 -13.95 29.04
CA ASN A 456 -13.19 -14.94 30.08
C ASN A 456 -12.45 -16.11 29.45
N PRO A 457 -11.26 -16.51 29.96
CA PRO A 457 -10.84 -17.88 29.75
C PRO A 457 -11.91 -18.74 30.42
N VAL A 458 -12.96 -19.11 29.67
CA VAL A 458 -13.76 -20.27 30.01
C VAL A 458 -12.72 -21.37 30.18
N PRO A 459 -12.62 -22.01 31.36
CA PRO A 459 -11.71 -23.13 31.49
C PRO A 459 -12.02 -24.06 30.32
N LEU A 460 -11.03 -24.30 29.46
CA LEU A 460 -11.13 -25.12 28.25
C LEU A 460 -11.68 -26.49 28.63
N GLY A 461 -13.01 -26.58 28.71
CA GLY A 461 -13.75 -27.76 29.08
C GLY A 461 -14.24 -28.37 27.78
N ASN A 462 -13.56 -29.43 27.35
CA ASN A 462 -13.87 -30.25 26.17
C ASN A 462 -13.65 -29.61 24.78
N GLU A 463 -12.68 -28.71 24.62
CA GLU A 463 -12.17 -28.44 23.26
C GLU A 463 -11.34 -29.64 22.80
N ARG A 464 -11.66 -30.19 21.62
CA ARG A 464 -10.91 -31.29 20.99
C ARG A 464 -10.04 -30.68 19.90
N ALA A 465 -8.71 -30.81 20.00
CA ALA A 465 -7.85 -30.42 18.90
C ALA A 465 -7.78 -31.53 17.84
N VAL A 466 -7.82 -31.14 16.56
CA VAL A 466 -7.53 -32.05 15.45
C VAL A 466 -6.04 -31.95 15.13
N LEU A 467 -5.29 -32.99 15.46
CA LEU A 467 -3.86 -33.09 15.14
C LEU A 467 -3.68 -33.79 13.79
N VAL A 468 -3.04 -33.13 12.82
CA VAL A 468 -2.79 -33.67 11.46
C VAL A 468 -1.29 -33.67 11.17
N SER A 469 -0.69 -34.86 10.95
CA SER A 469 0.72 -35.00 10.59
C SER A 469 0.83 -35.29 9.11
N MET A 470 1.70 -34.57 8.42
CA MET A 470 2.03 -34.82 7.03
C MET A 470 3.53 -35.16 6.92
N GLU A 471 3.90 -36.37 7.32
CA GLU A 471 5.30 -36.84 7.24
C GLU A 471 5.81 -36.92 5.80
N ARG A 472 4.92 -37.23 4.84
CA ARG A 472 5.24 -37.32 3.42
C ARG A 472 4.34 -36.39 2.62
N THR A 473 4.94 -35.38 2.01
CA THR A 473 4.29 -34.50 1.04
C THR A 473 4.79 -34.86 -0.36
N PRO A 474 3.92 -35.21 -1.31
CA PRO A 474 4.34 -35.52 -2.68
C PRO A 474 5.17 -34.37 -3.28
N GLY A 475 6.35 -34.70 -3.83
CA GLY A 475 7.27 -33.71 -4.41
C GLY A 475 8.23 -33.03 -3.43
N TYR A 476 8.16 -33.31 -2.12
CA TYR A 476 9.03 -32.74 -1.10
C TYR A 476 9.72 -33.81 -0.24
N SER A 477 10.76 -33.41 0.51
CA SER A 477 11.46 -34.26 1.47
C SER A 477 10.56 -34.71 2.62
N THR A 478 10.82 -35.91 3.15
CA THR A 478 10.06 -36.49 4.27
C THR A 478 10.41 -35.79 5.58
N VAL A 479 9.39 -35.39 6.35
CA VAL A 479 9.52 -34.78 7.68
C VAL A 479 9.39 -35.87 8.74
N LEU A 480 10.52 -36.49 9.11
CA LEU A 480 10.58 -37.69 9.96
C LEU A 480 10.07 -37.51 11.40
N SER A 481 9.91 -36.26 11.86
CA SER A 481 9.50 -35.95 13.24
C SER A 481 8.00 -35.65 13.38
N ALA A 482 7.27 -35.44 12.28
CA ALA A 482 5.89 -34.93 12.36
C ALA A 482 4.95 -35.89 13.10
N GLY A 483 5.09 -37.21 12.93
CA GLY A 483 4.30 -38.18 13.70
C GLY A 483 4.70 -38.26 15.18
N LYS A 484 5.97 -38.03 15.51
CA LYS A 484 6.45 -37.99 16.90
C LYS A 484 5.92 -36.75 17.65
N GLU A 485 5.89 -35.61 16.98
CA GLU A 485 5.33 -34.37 17.53
C GLU A 485 3.84 -34.53 17.87
N ILE A 486 3.05 -35.12 16.97
CA ILE A 486 1.64 -35.44 17.26
C ILE A 486 1.50 -36.40 18.43
N ALA A 487 2.32 -37.44 18.48
CA ALA A 487 2.28 -38.39 19.60
C ALA A 487 2.55 -37.72 20.95
N GLN A 488 3.41 -36.68 20.99
CA GLN A 488 3.69 -35.90 22.18
C GLN A 488 2.58 -34.90 22.54
N LEU A 489 1.86 -34.36 21.55
CA LEU A 489 0.77 -33.40 21.76
C LEU A 489 -0.57 -34.07 22.11
N ARG A 490 -0.79 -35.31 21.67
CA ARG A 490 -2.04 -36.08 21.88
C ARG A 490 -2.50 -36.23 23.34
N PRO A 491 -1.64 -36.28 24.37
CA PRO A 491 -2.07 -36.29 25.76
C PRO A 491 -2.47 -34.92 26.31
N ILE A 492 -2.13 -33.83 25.60
CA ILE A 492 -2.29 -32.43 26.02
C ILE A 492 -3.53 -31.81 25.36
N CYS A 493 -3.89 -32.28 24.17
CA CYS A 493 -5.05 -31.89 23.37
C CYS A 493 -6.20 -32.89 23.48
#